data_AF-A0A4Y2QHA6-F1
#
_entry.id   AF-A0A4Y2QHA6-F1
#
_cell.length_a   1.000
_cell.length_b   1.000
_cell.length_c   1.000
_cell.angle_alpha   90.00
_cell.angle_beta   90.00
_cell.angle_gamma   90.00
#
_symmetry.space_group_name_H-M   'P 1'
#
loop_
_entity.id
_entity.type
_entity.pdbx_description
1 polymer ?
#
loop_
_entity_poly.entity_id
_entity_poly.type
_entity_poly.pdbx_seq_one_letter_code
_entity_poly.pdbx_strand_id
1 'polypeptide(L)'
;MSDLERRLSDLETLPNNFPANPEFMYSRPTVKPLPFDGLTSWTIFKTQFEVVSSTNGWTDFEKASQLVASLRGSAAEVLQGIPADKLTDLTTIEKALESRFGDSHLTHFCRSELKTNSRSQEKAFKF
;
A
#
# COMPACT_ATOMS: atom_id res chain seq x y z
N MET A 1 38.58 -40.11 35.37
CA MET A 1 37.76 -39.04 34.76
C MET A 1 38.72 -38.08 34.08
N SER A 2 38.58 -37.98 32.76
CA SER A 2 39.49 -37.19 31.93
C SER A 2 39.12 -35.70 31.98
N ASP A 3 40.10 -34.81 31.78
CA ASP A 3 39.87 -33.35 31.72
C ASP A 3 38.81 -32.96 30.68
N LEU A 4 38.65 -33.80 29.65
CA LEU A 4 37.66 -33.68 28.59
C LEU A 4 36.22 -33.92 29.10
N GLU A 5 36.02 -34.88 30.01
CA GLU A 5 34.72 -35.11 30.65
C GLU A 5 34.33 -33.96 31.59
N ARG A 6 35.31 -33.36 32.29
CA ARG A 6 35.05 -32.20 33.16
C ARG A 6 34.61 -30.98 32.35
N ARG A 7 35.25 -30.73 31.20
CA ARG A 7 34.90 -29.62 30.30
C ARG A 7 33.53 -29.79 29.62
N LEU A 8 33.05 -31.02 29.43
CA LEU A 8 31.71 -31.30 28.94
C LEU A 8 30.65 -31.04 30.02
N SER A 9 30.91 -31.42 31.27
CA SER A 9 30.04 -31.09 32.41
C SER A 9 29.93 -29.58 32.65
N ASP A 10 31.01 -28.83 32.45
CA ASP A 10 30.99 -27.35 32.58
C ASP A 10 30.11 -26.68 31.51
N LEU A 11 29.93 -27.29 30.33
CA LEU A 11 29.10 -26.74 29.25
C LEU A 11 27.59 -27.03 29.44
N GLU A 12 27.24 -28.14 30.10
CA GLU A 12 25.87 -28.54 30.43
C GLU A 12 25.31 -27.82 31.67
N THR A 13 26.18 -27.19 32.47
CA THR A 13 25.79 -26.44 33.69
C THR A 13 25.44 -24.97 33.42
N LEU A 14 25.44 -24.50 32.17
CA LEU A 14 24.88 -23.19 31.87
C LEU A 14 23.39 -23.26 32.25
N PRO A 15 22.91 -22.46 33.22
CA PRO A 15 21.49 -22.39 33.45
C PRO A 15 20.89 -21.90 32.13
N ASN A 16 20.03 -22.74 31.56
CA ASN A 16 19.26 -22.45 30.36
C ASN A 16 18.20 -21.38 30.72
N ASN A 17 18.68 -20.22 31.14
CA ASN A 17 17.94 -19.03 31.48
C ASN A 17 18.06 -18.08 30.29
N PHE A 18 17.69 -18.56 29.10
CA PHE A 18 17.00 -17.63 28.23
C PHE A 18 15.68 -17.37 28.93
N PRO A 19 15.40 -16.15 29.43
CA PRO A 19 14.03 -15.85 29.76
C PRO A 19 13.27 -16.09 28.47
N ALA A 20 12.37 -17.08 28.45
CA ALA A 20 11.30 -17.15 27.49
C ALA A 20 10.43 -15.93 27.78
N ASN A 21 10.91 -14.76 27.37
CA ASN A 21 10.29 -13.48 27.61
C ASN A 21 9.01 -13.46 26.78
N PRO A 22 7.81 -13.56 27.38
CA PRO A 22 6.56 -13.61 26.63
C PRO A 22 6.28 -12.29 25.89
N GLU A 23 7.01 -11.22 26.23
CA GLU A 23 6.88 -9.88 25.65
C GLU A 23 7.17 -9.85 24.13
N PHE A 24 7.88 -10.84 23.57
CA PHE A 24 8.22 -10.85 22.14
C PHE A 24 7.19 -11.55 21.24
N MET A 25 6.09 -12.11 21.78
CA MET A 25 5.14 -12.89 20.97
C MET A 25 3.84 -12.18 20.60
N TYR A 26 3.72 -10.88 20.88
CA TYR A 26 2.57 -10.09 20.45
C TYR A 26 3.02 -9.00 19.48
N SER A 27 3.41 -9.40 18.26
CA SER A 27 3.48 -8.45 17.16
C SER A 27 2.11 -7.78 17.03
N ARG A 28 2.04 -6.47 17.27
CA ARG A 28 0.80 -5.71 17.11
C ARG A 28 0.27 -5.96 15.70
N PRO A 29 -0.97 -6.46 15.53
CA PRO A 29 -1.53 -6.65 14.21
C PRO A 29 -1.51 -5.32 13.46
N THR A 30 -0.83 -5.30 12.31
CA THR A 30 -0.78 -4.12 11.45
C THR A 30 -1.98 -4.14 10.51
N VAL A 31 -2.79 -3.09 10.55
CA VAL A 31 -3.93 -2.92 9.63
C VAL A 31 -3.37 -2.61 8.24
N LYS A 32 -3.85 -3.31 7.21
CA LYS A 32 -3.39 -3.06 5.83
C LYS A 32 -4.21 -1.94 5.20
N PRO A 33 -3.57 -1.03 4.44
CA PRO A 33 -4.28 -0.03 3.67
C PRO A 33 -5.02 -0.72 2.51
N LEU A 34 -6.11 -0.10 2.07
CA LEU A 34 -6.83 -0.55 0.88
C LEU A 34 -6.01 -0.28 -0.38
N PRO A 35 -6.16 -1.06 -1.46
CA PRO A 35 -5.59 -0.69 -2.75
C PRO A 35 -6.28 0.54 -3.32
N PHE A 36 -5.52 1.41 -4.00
CA PHE A 36 -6.03 2.56 -4.74
C PHE A 36 -5.75 2.38 -6.22
N ASP A 37 -6.80 2.27 -7.03
CA ASP A 37 -6.73 2.11 -8.49
C ASP A 37 -7.10 3.39 -9.26
N GLY A 38 -7.53 4.43 -8.55
CA GLY A 38 -8.00 5.69 -9.12
C GLY A 38 -9.50 5.72 -9.48
N LEU A 39 -10.29 4.68 -9.12
CA LEU A 39 -11.74 4.67 -9.33
C LEU A 39 -12.50 5.35 -8.19
N THR A 40 -11.99 5.23 -6.96
CA THR A 40 -12.52 5.97 -5.81
C THR A 40 -11.95 7.38 -5.77
N SER A 41 -12.67 8.30 -5.15
CA SER A 41 -12.17 9.65 -4.90
C SER A 41 -10.87 9.61 -4.08
N TRP A 42 -9.87 10.36 -4.54
CA TRP A 42 -8.59 10.49 -3.84
C TRP A 42 -8.76 10.98 -2.39
N THR A 43 -9.65 11.95 -2.14
CA THR A 43 -9.93 12.46 -0.79
C THR A 43 -10.47 11.37 0.13
N ILE A 44 -11.34 10.49 -0.37
CA ILE A 44 -11.89 9.37 0.40
C ILE A 44 -10.78 8.38 0.75
N PHE A 45 -9.98 7.99 -0.24
CA PHE A 45 -8.86 7.08 -0.03
C PHE A 45 -7.86 7.66 0.98
N LYS A 46 -7.45 8.93 0.81
CA LYS A 46 -6.52 9.62 1.71
C LYS A 46 -7.02 9.63 3.15
N THR A 47 -8.32 9.87 3.36
CA THR A 47 -8.93 9.83 4.71
C THR A 47 -8.84 8.44 5.33
N GLN A 48 -9.15 7.39 4.58
CA GLN A 48 -9.03 6.00 5.05
C GLN A 48 -7.58 5.63 5.36
N PHE A 49 -6.65 6.06 4.50
CA PHE A 49 -5.22 5.83 4.68
C PHE A 49 -4.68 6.51 5.94
N GLU A 50 -5.11 7.74 6.24
CA GLU A 50 -4.73 8.46 7.46
C GLU A 50 -5.23 7.77 8.74
N VAL A 51 -6.45 7.20 8.72
CA VAL A 51 -6.96 6.40 9.84
C VAL A 51 -6.12 5.14 10.05
N VAL A 52 -5.79 4.41 8.98
CA VAL A 52 -4.97 3.19 9.03
C VAL A 52 -3.57 3.49 9.54
N SER A 53 -2.92 4.52 8.99
CA SER A 53 -1.57 4.90 9.38
C SER A 53 -1.47 5.38 10.83
N SER A 54 -2.45 6.16 11.30
CA SER A 54 -2.56 6.57 12.70
C SER A 54 -2.75 5.37 13.64
N THR A 55 -3.62 4.43 13.26
CA THR A 55 -3.85 3.20 14.02
C THR A 55 -2.57 2.37 14.16
N ASN A 56 -1.78 2.30 13.09
CA ASN A 56 -0.53 1.56 13.07
C ASN A 56 0.67 2.34 13.64
N GLY A 57 0.54 3.64 13.85
CA GLY A 57 1.64 4.50 14.33
C GLY A 57 2.74 4.69 13.30
N TRP A 58 2.42 4.72 12.00
CA TRP A 58 3.41 4.87 10.94
C TRP A 58 4.06 6.25 10.92
N THR A 59 5.37 6.25 10.73
CA THR A 59 6.16 7.42 10.34
C THR A 59 5.86 7.86 8.91
N ASP A 60 6.24 9.09 8.54
CA ASP A 60 6.03 9.60 7.18
C ASP A 60 6.73 8.73 6.11
N PHE A 61 7.89 8.16 6.44
CA PHE A 61 8.59 7.22 5.56
C PHE A 61 7.80 5.92 5.35
N GLU A 62 7.24 5.36 6.43
CA GLU A 62 6.38 4.18 6.35
C GLU A 62 5.09 4.48 5.61
N LYS A 63 4.47 5.65 5.86
CA LYS A 63 3.32 6.14 5.10
C LYS A 63 3.65 6.23 3.61
N ALA A 64 4.76 6.83 3.22
CA ALA A 64 5.18 6.91 1.82
C ALA A 64 5.32 5.51 1.19
N SER A 65 6.02 4.60 1.87
CA SER A 65 6.24 3.23 1.41
C SER A 65 4.93 2.46 1.24
N GLN A 66 4.03 2.56 2.23
CA GLN A 66 2.72 1.91 2.20
C GLN A 66 1.79 2.52 1.16
N LEU A 67 1.86 3.85 0.97
CA LEU A 67 1.09 4.54 -0.06
C LEU A 67 1.49 4.04 -1.45
N VAL A 68 2.79 4.00 -1.75
CA VAL A 68 3.32 3.42 -3.01
C VAL A 68 2.88 1.98 -3.19
N ALA A 69 2.98 1.14 -2.15
CA ALA A 69 2.58 -0.26 -2.21
C ALA A 69 1.07 -0.47 -2.45
N SER A 70 0.26 0.49 -2.02
CA SER A 70 -1.21 0.47 -2.18
C SER A 70 -1.66 0.84 -3.58
N LEU A 71 -0.82 1.52 -4.37
CA LEU A 71 -1.19 1.94 -5.73
C LEU A 71 -1.31 0.75 -6.68
N ARG A 72 -2.36 0.79 -7.50
CA ARG A 72 -2.68 -0.19 -8.54
C ARG A 72 -3.17 0.55 -9.80
N GLY A 73 -3.20 -0.15 -10.93
CA GLY A 73 -3.78 0.36 -12.18
C GLY A 73 -3.32 1.77 -12.55
N SER A 74 -4.28 2.64 -12.92
CA SER A 74 -4.05 4.03 -13.32
C SER A 74 -3.36 4.86 -12.24
N ALA A 75 -3.59 4.57 -10.95
CA ALA A 75 -2.94 5.29 -9.86
C ALA A 75 -1.44 4.98 -9.75
N ALA A 76 -1.03 3.74 -10.02
CA ALA A 76 0.38 3.35 -9.99
C ALA A 76 1.21 4.04 -11.10
N GLU A 77 0.59 4.44 -12.20
CA GLU A 77 1.27 5.16 -13.28
C GLU A 77 1.80 6.54 -12.86
N VAL A 78 1.25 7.14 -11.79
CA VAL A 78 1.75 8.40 -11.22
C VAL A 78 3.23 8.28 -10.83
N LEU A 79 3.66 7.09 -10.42
CA LEU A 79 5.04 6.83 -10.00
C LEU A 79 6.07 7.02 -11.12
N GLN A 80 5.66 6.92 -12.39
CA GLN A 80 6.57 7.12 -13.53
C GLN A 80 7.05 8.57 -13.66
N GLY A 81 6.29 9.53 -13.14
CA GLY A 81 6.64 10.95 -13.16
C GLY A 81 7.48 11.40 -11.95
N ILE A 82 7.73 10.52 -10.98
CA ILE A 82 8.41 10.86 -9.74
C ILE A 82 9.82 10.23 -9.75
N PRO A 83 10.89 11.01 -9.51
CA PRO A 83 12.23 10.46 -9.34
C PRO A 83 12.29 9.42 -8.23
N ALA A 84 13.07 8.34 -8.41
CA ALA A 84 13.12 7.22 -7.47
C ALA A 84 13.55 7.63 -6.05
N ASP A 85 14.46 8.62 -5.93
CA ASP A 85 14.90 9.16 -4.64
C ASP A 85 13.82 9.97 -3.91
N LYS A 86 12.71 10.29 -4.59
CA LYS A 86 11.55 11.02 -4.05
C LYS A 86 10.36 10.11 -3.77
N LEU A 87 10.43 8.82 -4.09
CA LEU A 87 9.39 7.84 -3.76
C LEU A 87 9.32 7.48 -2.27
N THR A 88 10.18 8.08 -1.45
CA THR A 88 10.14 8.01 0.01
C THR A 88 9.59 9.30 0.64
N ASP A 89 9.37 10.34 -0.16
CA ASP A 89 8.81 11.61 0.30
C ASP A 89 7.29 11.61 0.17
N LEU A 90 6.61 11.46 1.30
CA LEU A 90 5.15 11.37 1.36
C LEU A 90 4.47 12.55 0.63
N THR A 91 4.96 13.77 0.86
CA THR A 91 4.37 14.99 0.30
C THR A 91 4.44 15.01 -1.23
N THR A 92 5.54 14.55 -1.81
CA THR A 92 5.73 14.49 -3.26
C THR A 92 4.74 13.52 -3.89
N ILE A 93 4.57 12.33 -3.29
CA ILE A 93 3.64 11.30 -3.79
C ILE A 93 2.20 11.78 -3.66
N GLU A 94 1.83 12.36 -2.52
CA GLU A 94 0.48 12.90 -2.31
C GLU A 94 0.15 14.02 -3.29
N LYS A 95 1.07 14.96 -3.54
CA LYS A 95 0.86 16.04 -4.52
C LYS A 95 0.66 15.50 -5.93
N ALA A 96 1.40 14.48 -6.31
CA ALA A 96 1.27 13.86 -7.62
C ALA A 96 -0.08 13.13 -7.78
N LEU A 97 -0.54 12.45 -6.71
CA LEU A 97 -1.86 11.82 -6.67
C LEU A 97 -2.99 12.85 -6.67
N GLU A 98 -2.88 13.91 -5.87
CA GLU A 98 -3.81 15.03 -5.84
C GLU A 98 -3.91 15.72 -7.21
N SER A 99 -2.79 15.95 -7.89
CA SER A 99 -2.78 16.56 -9.22
C SER A 99 -3.50 15.72 -10.28
N ARG A 100 -3.55 14.39 -10.13
CA ARG A 100 -4.18 13.49 -11.10
C ARG A 100 -5.60 13.09 -10.72
N PHE A 101 -5.89 12.96 -9.42
CA PHE A 101 -7.13 12.38 -8.89
C PHE A 101 -7.85 13.27 -7.85
N GLY A 102 -7.28 14.42 -7.48
CA GLY A 102 -7.86 15.35 -6.50
C GLY A 102 -9.15 16.02 -6.97
N ASP A 103 -9.32 16.18 -8.29
CA ASP A 103 -10.52 16.77 -8.90
C ASP A 103 -11.67 15.76 -9.13
N SER A 104 -11.44 14.47 -8.82
CA SER A 104 -12.37 13.38 -9.19
C SER A 104 -13.73 13.38 -8.49
N HIS A 105 -14.07 14.41 -7.71
CA HIS A 105 -15.44 14.68 -7.28
C HIS A 105 -16.27 15.51 -8.29
N LEU A 106 -15.69 16.02 -9.37
CA LEU A 106 -16.36 17.00 -10.25
C LEU A 106 -16.38 16.68 -11.74
N THR A 107 -16.15 15.43 -12.15
CA THR A 107 -16.46 15.03 -13.53
C THR A 107 -17.23 13.73 -13.56
N HIS A 108 -18.55 13.91 -13.68
CA HIS A 108 -19.56 12.97 -14.14
C HIS A 108 -18.98 11.66 -14.71
N PHE A 109 -19.33 10.58 -14.04
CA PHE A 109 -19.42 9.25 -14.63
C PHE A 109 -20.44 9.28 -15.77
N CYS A 110 -20.01 9.77 -16.94
CA CYS A 110 -20.69 9.65 -18.22
C CYS A 110 -19.63 9.72 -19.32
N ARG A 111 -18.69 8.78 -19.32
CA ARG A 111 -17.97 8.45 -20.56
C ARG A 111 -18.82 7.42 -21.29
N SER A 112 -19.61 7.94 -22.22
CA SER A 112 -20.52 7.22 -23.10
C SER A 112 -19.80 6.07 -23.83
N GLU A 113 -20.20 4.84 -23.56
CA GLU A 113 -20.14 3.79 -24.59
C GLU A 113 -21.20 4.09 -25.65
N LEU A 114 -20.95 5.08 -26.51
CA LEU A 114 -21.76 5.33 -27.70
C LEU A 114 -20.85 5.55 -28.90
N LYS A 115 -20.12 4.50 -29.32
CA LYS A 115 -19.42 4.55 -30.61
C LYS A 115 -19.13 3.22 -31.27
N THR A 116 -20.09 2.30 -31.31
CA THR A 116 -20.04 1.18 -32.29
C THR A 116 -21.38 0.74 -32.87
N ASN A 117 -22.54 1.25 -32.43
CA ASN A 117 -23.83 0.76 -32.96
C ASN A 117 -24.57 1.69 -33.94
N SER A 118 -24.01 2.85 -34.31
CA SER A 118 -24.59 3.74 -35.33
C SER A 118 -24.18 3.42 -36.78
N ARG A 119 -23.49 2.30 -37.03
CA ARG A 119 -23.13 1.87 -38.39
C ARG A 119 -23.98 0.73 -38.96
N SER A 120 -24.96 0.22 -38.21
CA SER A 120 -25.72 -0.97 -38.63
C SER A 120 -27.20 -0.74 -38.93
N GLN A 121 -27.73 0.50 -38.85
CA GLN A 121 -29.13 0.78 -39.26
C GLN A 121 -29.29 1.51 -40.60
N GLU A 122 -28.21 1.99 -41.23
CA GLU A 122 -28.29 2.72 -42.50
C GLU A 122 -28.25 1.81 -43.76
N LYS A 123 -28.28 0.48 -43.58
CA LYS A 123 -28.35 -0.49 -44.69
C LYS A 123 -29.64 -1.33 -44.75
N ALA A 124 -30.67 -1.00 -43.97
CA ALA A 124 -31.87 -1.84 -43.88
C ALA A 124 -33.16 -1.25 -44.50
N PHE A 125 -33.12 -0.09 -45.15
CA PHE A 125 -34.29 0.46 -45.85
C PHE A 125 -33.94 0.86 -47.29
N LYS A 126 -33.61 -0.15 -48.09
CA LYS A 126 -33.80 -0.14 -49.55
C LYS A 126 -34.28 -1.52 -49.97
N PHE A 127 -35.59 -1.72 -49.95
CA PHE A 127 -36.34 -2.55 -50.88
C PHE A 127 -37.74 -1.95 -51.02
#